data_AF-A0AB39FBJ0-F1
#
_entry.id   AF-A0AB39FBJ0-F1
#
_cell.length_a   1.000
_cell.length_b   1.000
_cell.length_c   1.000
_cell.angle_alpha   90.00
_cell.angle_beta   90.00
_cell.angle_gamma   90.00
#
_symmetry.space_group_name_H-M   'P 1'
#
loop_
_entity.id
_entity.type
_entity.pdbx_description
1 polymer ?
#
loop_
_entity_poly.entity_id
_entity_poly.type
_entity_poly.pdbx_seq_one_letter_code
_entity_poly.pdbx_strand_id
1 'polypeptide(L)'
;MTINTQKLREAAANAKSLTAEDLIGFRLTATAHITGLARVIESCCDHIDAQAAEIARLREAQAWQPIETAPRDGRTLLLGRRNSLGNWRTMRGQWMSAEYIAEYWEDPDEVEPGWFETAVEAEDPPNCWLIEPTHWMPLPAAPGALSGKSHE
;
A
#
# COMPACT_ATOMS: atom_id res chain seq x y z
N MET A 1 40.45 -26.52 -18.66
CA MET A 1 39.36 -27.24 -17.96
C MET A 1 39.40 -28.68 -18.43
N THR A 2 40.12 -29.56 -17.72
CA THR A 2 40.38 -30.94 -18.18
C THR A 2 39.26 -31.84 -17.69
N ILE A 3 38.45 -32.36 -18.61
CA ILE A 3 37.37 -33.28 -18.28
C ILE A 3 37.98 -34.61 -17.84
N ASN A 4 37.69 -35.03 -16.60
CA ASN A 4 38.20 -36.27 -16.04
C ASN A 4 37.49 -37.48 -16.70
N THR A 5 38.18 -38.11 -17.64
CA THR A 5 37.69 -39.23 -18.46
C THR A 5 37.43 -40.50 -17.65
N GLN A 6 38.06 -40.67 -16.48
CA GLN A 6 37.81 -41.79 -15.56
C GLN A 6 36.42 -41.67 -14.93
N LYS A 7 36.07 -40.48 -14.41
CA LYS A 7 34.73 -40.20 -13.84
C LYS A 7 33.61 -40.40 -14.86
N LEU A 8 33.85 -40.04 -16.12
CA LEU A 8 32.89 -40.26 -17.20
C LEU A 8 32.69 -41.75 -17.51
N ARG A 9 33.77 -42.55 -17.49
CA ARG A 9 33.67 -44.01 -17.69
C ARG A 9 32.95 -44.70 -16.54
N GLU A 10 33.21 -44.30 -15.30
CA GLU A 10 32.51 -44.83 -14.12
C GLU A 10 31.02 -44.47 -14.14
N ALA A 11 30.67 -43.23 -14.49
CA ALA A 11 29.28 -42.83 -14.67
C ALA A 11 28.58 -43.61 -15.79
N ALA A 12 29.27 -43.86 -16.92
CA ALA A 12 28.74 -44.64 -18.03
C ALA A 12 28.59 -46.13 -17.72
N ALA A 13 29.48 -46.71 -16.90
CA ALA A 13 29.38 -48.09 -16.44
C ALA A 13 28.23 -48.27 -15.45
N ASN A 14 28.08 -47.35 -14.49
CA ASN A 14 26.95 -47.33 -13.55
C ASN A 14 25.60 -47.14 -14.27
N ALA A 15 25.56 -46.32 -15.33
CA ALA A 15 24.35 -46.16 -16.13
C ALA A 15 23.96 -47.44 -16.89
N LYS A 16 24.93 -48.28 -17.27
CA LYS A 16 24.69 -49.57 -17.94
C LYS A 16 24.24 -50.68 -16.97
N SER A 17 24.49 -50.55 -15.67
CA SER A 17 24.07 -51.52 -14.65
C SER A 17 22.70 -51.20 -14.02
N LEU A 18 22.05 -50.10 -14.43
CA LEU A 18 20.72 -49.76 -13.94
C LEU A 18 19.70 -50.78 -14.43
N THR A 19 18.91 -51.31 -13.50
CA THR A 19 17.80 -52.20 -13.81
C THR A 19 16.57 -51.40 -14.25
N ALA A 20 15.59 -52.08 -14.83
CA ALA A 20 14.30 -51.45 -15.14
C ALA A 20 13.62 -50.88 -13.88
N GLU A 21 13.79 -51.55 -12.73
CA GLU A 21 13.27 -51.11 -11.43
C GLU A 21 13.96 -49.82 -10.94
N ASP A 22 15.28 -49.70 -11.11
CA ASP A 22 16.03 -48.48 -10.76
C ASP A 22 15.59 -47.28 -11.63
N LEU A 23 15.38 -47.50 -12.93
CA LEU A 23 14.89 -46.48 -13.85
C LEU A 23 13.45 -46.06 -13.53
N ILE A 24 12.59 -47.01 -13.13
CA ILE A 24 11.22 -46.73 -12.68
C ILE A 24 11.26 -45.93 -11.38
N GLY A 25 12.08 -46.31 -10.40
CA GLY A 25 12.26 -45.59 -9.13
C GLY A 25 12.76 -44.16 -9.31
N PHE A 26 13.76 -43.95 -10.18
CA PHE A 26 14.23 -42.62 -10.54
C PHE A 26 13.13 -41.78 -11.19
N ARG A 27 12.39 -42.36 -12.15
CA ARG A 27 11.29 -41.68 -12.83
C ARG A 27 10.19 -41.28 -11.83
N LEU A 28 9.78 -42.19 -10.94
CA LEU A 28 8.77 -41.91 -9.91
C LEU A 28 9.22 -40.78 -8.97
N THR A 29 10.48 -40.79 -8.55
CA THR A 29 11.05 -39.76 -7.66
C THR A 29 11.14 -38.41 -8.36
N ALA A 30 11.62 -38.39 -9.61
CA ALA A 30 11.69 -37.18 -10.43
C ALA A 30 10.29 -36.61 -10.68
N THR A 31 9.30 -37.45 -11.00
CA THR A 31 7.90 -37.03 -11.16
C THR A 31 7.34 -36.45 -9.87
N ALA A 32 7.60 -37.07 -8.71
CA ALA A 32 7.17 -36.55 -7.42
C ALA A 32 7.78 -35.17 -7.12
N HIS A 33 9.07 -34.99 -7.35
CA HIS A 33 9.75 -33.70 -7.17
C HIS A 33 9.25 -32.62 -8.14
N ILE A 34 9.08 -32.95 -9.42
CA ILE A 34 8.55 -32.02 -10.42
C ILE A 34 7.13 -31.59 -10.05
N THR A 35 6.28 -32.54 -9.63
CA THR A 35 4.91 -32.23 -9.19
C THR A 35 4.90 -31.37 -7.92
N GLY A 36 5.80 -31.67 -6.97
CA GLY A 36 5.97 -30.86 -5.76
C GLY A 36 6.40 -29.43 -6.09
N LEU A 37 7.39 -29.27 -6.96
CA LEU A 37 7.85 -27.96 -7.43
C LEU A 37 6.74 -27.20 -8.18
N ALA A 38 5.98 -27.87 -9.05
CA ALA A 38 4.86 -27.25 -9.76
C ALA A 38 3.82 -26.68 -8.80
N ARG A 39 3.45 -27.43 -7.74
CA ARG A 39 2.52 -26.93 -6.71
C ARG A 39 3.07 -25.74 -5.93
N VAL A 40 4.36 -25.75 -5.62
CA VAL A 40 5.00 -24.61 -4.93
C VAL A 40 5.00 -23.38 -5.86
N ILE A 41 5.29 -23.56 -7.14
CA ILE A 41 5.25 -22.47 -8.12
C ILE A 41 3.84 -21.90 -8.23
N GLU A 42 2.81 -22.74 -8.37
CA GLU A 42 1.40 -22.32 -8.40
C GLU A 42 1.04 -21.52 -7.15
N SER A 43 1.35 -22.05 -5.96
CA SER A 43 1.09 -21.35 -4.69
C SER A 43 1.84 -20.03 -4.57
N CYS A 44 3.07 -19.94 -5.06
CA CYS A 44 3.83 -18.69 -5.08
C CYS A 44 3.22 -17.68 -6.05
N CYS A 45 2.77 -18.11 -7.23
CA CYS A 45 2.08 -17.25 -8.19
C CYS A 45 0.79 -16.68 -7.59
N ASP A 46 -0.05 -17.50 -6.98
CA ASP A 46 -1.28 -17.05 -6.31
C ASP A 46 -0.99 -16.02 -5.22
N HIS A 47 0.08 -16.24 -4.44
CA HIS A 47 0.48 -15.29 -3.40
C HIS A 47 0.97 -13.96 -3.97
N ILE A 48 1.76 -14.00 -5.04
CA ILE A 48 2.24 -12.79 -5.73
C ILE A 48 1.06 -12.00 -6.28
N ASP A 49 0.09 -12.67 -6.90
CA ASP A 49 -1.09 -12.01 -7.46
C ASP A 49 -1.94 -11.37 -6.36
N ALA A 50 -2.14 -12.06 -5.24
CA ALA A 50 -2.85 -11.51 -4.08
C ALA A 50 -2.12 -10.28 -3.48
N GLN A 51 -0.79 -10.35 -3.35
CA GLN A 51 0.01 -9.21 -2.88
C GLN A 51 -0.04 -8.04 -3.86
N ALA A 52 0.02 -8.30 -5.16
CA ALA A 52 -0.05 -7.26 -6.19
C ALA A 52 -1.41 -6.54 -6.16
N ALA A 53 -2.51 -7.29 -5.99
CA ALA A 53 -3.84 -6.74 -5.82
C ALA A 53 -3.94 -5.85 -4.56
N GLU A 54 -3.39 -6.28 -3.42
CA GLU A 54 -3.41 -5.48 -2.20
C GLU A 54 -2.52 -4.24 -2.32
N ILE A 55 -1.35 -4.34 -2.94
CA ILE A 55 -0.49 -3.18 -3.22
C ILE A 55 -1.23 -2.17 -4.10
N ALA A 56 -1.96 -2.62 -5.12
CA ALA A 56 -2.75 -1.74 -5.98
C ALA A 56 -3.84 -1.02 -5.18
N ARG A 57 -4.60 -1.74 -4.36
CA ARG A 57 -5.64 -1.18 -3.48
C ARG A 57 -5.08 -0.15 -2.51
N LEU A 58 -3.95 -0.45 -1.86
CA LEU A 58 -3.29 0.46 -0.93
C LEU A 58 -2.75 1.73 -1.62
N ARG A 59 -2.25 1.60 -2.84
CA ARG A 59 -1.81 2.76 -3.64
C ARG A 59 -2.98 3.66 -4.01
N GLU A 60 -4.12 3.09 -4.41
CA GLU A 60 -5.32 3.87 -4.70
C GLU A 60 -5.85 4.58 -3.45
N ALA A 61 -5.85 3.90 -2.31
CA ALA A 61 -6.24 4.50 -1.03
C ALA A 61 -5.33 5.66 -0.58
N GLN A 62 -4.07 5.69 -1.03
CA GLN A 62 -3.11 6.77 -0.74
C GLN A 62 -2.93 7.76 -1.90
N ALA A 63 -3.67 7.61 -2.99
CA ALA A 63 -3.63 8.53 -4.11
C ALA A 63 -4.44 9.80 -3.81
N TRP A 64 -4.08 10.88 -4.49
CA TRP A 64 -4.91 12.08 -4.54
C TRP A 64 -6.24 11.78 -5.25
N GLN A 65 -7.34 12.15 -4.61
CA GLN A 65 -8.69 11.95 -5.11
C GLN A 65 -9.40 13.28 -5.31
N PRO A 66 -10.40 13.37 -6.21
CA PRO A 66 -11.25 14.56 -6.35
C PRO A 66 -11.90 14.93 -5.02
N ILE A 67 -11.97 16.23 -4.70
CA ILE A 67 -12.52 16.71 -3.43
C ILE A 67 -13.97 16.29 -3.21
N GLU A 68 -14.73 16.03 -4.28
CA GLU A 68 -16.13 15.60 -4.23
C GLU A 68 -16.28 14.22 -3.55
N THR A 69 -15.23 13.40 -3.55
CA THR A 69 -15.23 12.09 -2.89
C THR A 69 -14.76 12.14 -1.44
N ALA A 70 -14.34 13.31 -0.96
CA ALA A 70 -13.79 13.47 0.39
C ALA A 70 -14.87 13.27 1.46
N PRO A 71 -14.55 12.60 2.57
CA PRO A 71 -15.46 12.46 3.69
C PRO A 71 -15.70 13.83 4.35
N ARG A 72 -16.97 14.17 4.56
CA ARG A 72 -17.41 15.45 5.17
C ARG A 72 -17.83 15.27 6.63
N ASP A 73 -17.04 14.51 7.38
CA ASP A 73 -17.34 14.09 8.75
C ASP A 73 -16.44 14.78 9.80
N GLY A 74 -15.81 15.89 9.44
CA GLY A 74 -14.93 16.65 10.33
C GLY A 74 -13.54 16.06 10.55
N ARG A 75 -13.22 14.90 9.96
CA ARG A 75 -11.88 14.32 10.11
C ARG A 75 -10.82 15.20 9.43
N THR A 76 -9.61 15.17 9.96
CA THR A 76 -8.47 15.88 9.36
C THR A 76 -7.96 15.15 8.11
N LEU A 77 -7.85 15.90 7.01
CA LEU A 77 -7.38 15.42 5.71
C LEU A 77 -6.17 16.24 5.23
N LEU A 78 -5.44 15.66 4.27
CA LEU A 78 -4.51 16.43 3.45
C LEU A 78 -5.26 16.93 2.22
N LEU A 79 -5.30 18.24 2.03
CA LEU A 79 -6.03 18.91 0.98
C LEU A 79 -5.05 19.51 -0.04
N GLY A 80 -5.46 19.52 -1.31
CA GLY A 80 -4.64 19.93 -2.43
C GLY A 80 -5.38 20.87 -3.38
N ARG A 81 -4.71 21.94 -3.82
CA ARG A 81 -5.18 22.79 -4.93
C ARG A 81 -4.01 23.43 -5.66
N ARG A 82 -4.25 23.90 -6.88
CA ARG A 82 -3.34 24.85 -7.52
C ARG A 82 -3.63 26.26 -6.99
N ASN A 83 -2.59 27.02 -6.67
CA ASN A 83 -2.74 28.43 -6.33
C ASN A 83 -2.96 29.28 -7.60
N SER A 84 -3.13 30.59 -7.44
CA SER A 84 -3.32 31.53 -8.55
C SER A 84 -2.16 31.57 -9.55
N LEU A 85 -0.96 31.11 -9.15
CA LEU A 85 0.22 30.98 -10.01
C LEU A 85 0.32 29.59 -10.67
N GLY A 86 -0.68 28.72 -10.49
CA GLY A 86 -0.69 27.35 -11.02
C GLY A 86 0.13 26.33 -10.24
N ASN A 87 0.80 26.74 -9.15
CA ASN A 87 1.64 25.86 -8.33
C ASN A 87 0.79 24.97 -7.43
N TRP A 88 1.15 23.69 -7.33
CA TRP A 88 0.51 22.75 -6.42
C TRP A 88 0.78 23.16 -4.96
N ARG A 89 -0.28 23.23 -4.16
CA ARG A 89 -0.23 23.51 -2.74
C ARG A 89 -0.94 22.40 -1.99
N THR A 90 -0.33 22.04 -0.87
CA THR A 90 -0.82 21.04 0.06
C THR A 90 -1.02 21.70 1.42
N MET A 91 -2.14 21.41 2.08
CA MET A 91 -2.50 21.95 3.40
C MET A 91 -3.25 20.90 4.22
N ARG A 92 -3.28 21.08 5.54
CA ARG A 92 -4.11 20.28 6.44
C ARG A 92 -5.48 20.96 6.56
N GLY A 93 -6.57 20.22 6.44
CA GLY A 93 -7.89 20.81 6.63
C GLY A 93 -8.99 19.82 6.97
N GLN A 94 -10.17 20.38 7.24
CA GLN A 94 -11.36 19.67 7.69
C GLN A 94 -12.59 20.25 7.02
N TRP A 95 -13.61 19.41 6.83
CA TRP A 95 -14.95 19.90 6.52
C TRP A 95 -15.63 20.32 7.81
N MET A 96 -16.11 21.56 7.88
CA MET A 96 -16.84 22.07 9.03
C MET A 96 -18.29 22.31 8.61
N SER A 97 -19.22 21.61 9.26
CA SER A 97 -20.65 21.76 9.00
C SER A 97 -21.20 23.00 9.69
N ALA A 98 -22.41 23.42 9.30
CA ALA A 98 -23.07 24.57 9.91
C ALA A 98 -23.33 24.32 11.41
N GLU A 99 -23.64 23.08 11.79
CA GLU A 99 -23.83 22.67 13.18
C GLU A 99 -22.53 22.80 13.98
N TYR A 100 -21.41 22.34 13.43
CA TYR A 100 -20.11 22.47 14.08
C TYR A 100 -19.71 23.94 14.27
N ILE A 101 -19.92 24.76 13.24
CA ILE A 101 -19.65 26.20 13.31
C ILE A 101 -20.51 26.84 14.40
N ALA A 102 -21.83 26.62 14.38
CA ALA A 102 -22.77 27.19 15.36
C ALA A 102 -22.48 26.76 16.81
N GLU A 103 -21.92 25.57 17.02
CA GLU A 103 -21.64 25.04 18.36
C GLU A 103 -20.29 25.50 18.91
N TYR A 104 -19.24 25.56 18.08
CA TYR A 104 -17.87 25.70 18.56
C TYR A 104 -17.21 27.06 18.26
N TRP A 105 -17.83 27.92 17.43
CA TRP A 105 -17.24 29.20 17.04
C TRP A 105 -17.83 30.36 17.85
N GLU A 106 -16.98 31.36 18.15
CA GLU A 106 -17.37 32.55 18.92
C GLU A 106 -18.36 33.44 18.14
N ASP A 107 -18.14 33.63 16.83
CA ASP A 107 -19.00 34.39 15.91
C ASP A 107 -19.40 33.52 14.70
N PRO A 108 -20.45 32.68 14.82
CA PRO A 108 -20.84 31.73 13.78
C PRO A 108 -21.73 32.33 12.67
N ASP A 109 -22.41 33.46 12.92
CA ASP A 109 -23.50 33.97 12.08
C ASP A 109 -23.07 34.43 10.67
N GLU A 110 -21.77 34.64 10.45
CA GLU A 110 -21.21 35.07 9.15
C GLU A 110 -20.40 33.99 8.43
N VAL A 111 -20.43 32.74 8.91
CA VAL A 111 -19.55 31.67 8.44
C VAL A 111 -20.34 30.54 7.80
N GLU A 112 -20.11 30.34 6.50
CA GLU A 112 -20.71 29.24 5.74
C GLU A 112 -19.97 27.91 5.96
N PRO A 113 -20.69 26.77 5.92
CA PRO A 113 -20.08 25.44 5.97
C PRO A 113 -19.17 25.21 4.76
N GLY A 114 -18.03 24.56 4.99
CA GLY A 114 -17.04 24.39 3.94
C GLY A 114 -15.78 23.65 4.37
N TRP A 115 -14.79 23.68 3.48
CA TRP A 115 -13.46 23.19 3.77
C TRP A 115 -12.63 24.30 4.40
N PHE A 116 -12.07 24.04 5.57
CA PHE A 116 -11.20 24.97 6.27
C PHE A 116 -9.78 24.44 6.35
N GLU A 117 -8.80 25.26 6.01
CA GLU A 117 -7.42 25.06 6.38
C GLU A 117 -7.30 25.22 7.89
N THR A 118 -6.66 24.27 8.54
CA THR A 118 -6.50 24.25 10.00
C THR A 118 -5.01 24.41 10.32
N ALA A 119 -4.58 25.61 10.71
CA ALA A 119 -3.19 25.81 11.09
C ALA A 119 -2.87 24.98 12.35
N VAL A 120 -1.68 24.37 12.37
CA VAL A 120 -1.29 23.46 13.46
C VAL A 120 -0.89 24.25 14.71
N GLU A 121 -0.31 25.44 14.54
CA GLU A 121 0.36 26.22 15.60
C GLU A 121 -0.30 27.59 15.84
N ALA A 122 -1.50 27.84 15.31
CA ALA A 122 -2.19 29.10 15.55
C ALA A 122 -2.94 29.04 16.89
N GLU A 123 -2.37 29.66 17.93
CA GLU A 123 -2.98 29.77 19.25
C GLU A 123 -4.08 30.83 19.32
N ASP A 124 -3.96 31.88 18.50
CA ASP A 124 -4.91 33.00 18.43
C ASP A 124 -5.78 32.95 17.16
N PRO A 125 -7.07 33.36 17.24
CA PRO A 125 -7.92 33.55 16.07
C PRO A 125 -7.40 34.64 15.09
N PRO A 126 -7.57 34.47 13.77
CA PRO A 126 -8.14 33.30 13.11
C PRO A 126 -7.13 32.15 13.06
N ASN A 127 -7.53 30.96 13.54
CA ASN A 127 -6.75 29.73 13.51
C ASN A 127 -7.18 28.77 12.38
N CYS A 128 -8.21 29.15 11.62
CA CYS A 128 -8.69 28.44 10.45
C CYS A 128 -9.15 29.40 9.34
N TRP A 129 -9.06 28.95 8.08
CA TRP A 129 -9.40 29.75 6.90
C TRP A 129 -10.23 28.94 5.91
N LEU A 130 -11.33 29.50 5.40
CA LEU A 130 -12.13 28.89 4.36
C LEU A 130 -11.29 28.75 3.08
N ILE A 131 -11.33 27.57 2.47
CA ILE A 131 -10.57 27.23 1.26
C ILE A 131 -11.42 26.44 0.26
N GLU A 132 -10.98 26.48 -1.00
CA GLU A 132 -11.55 25.70 -2.11
C GLU A 132 -10.51 24.67 -2.60
N PRO A 133 -10.32 23.56 -1.87
CA PRO A 133 -9.46 22.47 -2.31
C PRO A 133 -10.09 21.77 -3.53
N THR A 134 -9.25 21.22 -4.40
CA THR A 134 -9.72 20.43 -5.56
C THR A 134 -9.47 18.94 -5.39
N HIS A 135 -8.54 18.57 -4.52
CA HIS A 135 -8.21 17.18 -4.23
C HIS A 135 -7.98 16.95 -2.74
N TRP A 136 -8.09 15.70 -2.34
CA TRP A 136 -7.76 15.24 -0.98
C TRP A 136 -6.99 13.93 -1.01
N MET A 137 -6.33 13.63 0.11
CA MET A 137 -5.88 12.29 0.45
C MET A 137 -5.95 12.10 1.98
N PRO A 138 -6.11 10.87 2.49
CA PRO A 138 -6.06 10.63 3.93
C PRO A 138 -4.68 11.00 4.49
N LEU A 139 -4.63 11.41 5.75
CA LEU A 139 -3.35 11.55 6.44
C LEU A 139 -2.66 10.18 6.54
N PRO A 140 -1.33 10.13 6.39
CA PRO A 140 -0.59 8.91 6.69
C PRO A 140 -0.80 8.54 8.16
N ALA A 141 -0.78 7.24 8.45
CA ALA A 141 -0.75 6.77 9.84
C ALA A 141 0.44 7.41 10.57
N ALA A 142 0.21 7.77 11.84
CA ALA A 142 1.28 8.30 12.68
C ALA A 142 2.45 7.29 12.76
N PRO A 143 3.71 7.75 12.84
CA PRO A 143 4.84 6.87 13.07
C PRO A 143 4.59 5.99 14.30
N GLY A 144 4.82 4.69 14.18
CA GLY A 144 4.61 3.74 15.29
C GLY A 144 3.18 3.19 15.41
N ALA A 145 2.17 3.78 14.78
CA ALA A 145 0.78 3.28 14.87
C ALA A 145 0.60 1.87 14.24
N LEU A 146 1.46 1.50 13.30
CA LEU A 146 1.49 0.18 12.66
C LEU A 146 2.51 -0.78 13.29
N SER A 147 3.30 -0.29 14.25
CA SER A 147 4.17 -1.12 15.06
C SER A 147 3.34 -1.59 16.26
N GLY A 148 3.01 -2.87 16.32
CA GLY A 148 2.39 -3.49 17.51
C GLY A 148 3.30 -3.50 18.75
N LYS A 149 4.20 -2.52 18.87
CA LYS A 149 5.02 -2.24 20.04
C LYS A 149 4.74 -0.82 20.48
N SER A 150 3.92 -0.72 21.53
CA SER A 150 3.90 0.42 22.43
C SER A 150 5.33 0.62 22.97
N HIS A 151 5.96 1.73 22.61
CA HIS A 151 7.11 2.21 23.37
C HIS A 151 6.55 2.93 24.61
N GLU A 152 6.66 2.26 25.75
CA GLU A 152 6.74 2.89 27.08
C GLU A 152 8.04 3.71 27.20
#